data_AF-A0A7G6Z738-F1
#
_entry.id   AF-A0A7G6Z738-F1
#
_cell.length_a   1.000
_cell.length_b   1.000
_cell.length_c   1.000
_cell.angle_alpha   90.00
_cell.angle_beta   90.00
_cell.angle_gamma   90.00
#
_symmetry.space_group_name_H-M   'P 1'
#
loop_
_entity.id
_entity.type
_entity.pdbx_description
1 polymer ?
#
loop_
_entity_poly.entity_id
_entity_poly.type
_entity_poly.pdbx_seq_one_letter_code
_entity_poly.pdbx_strand_id
1 'polypeptide(L)'
;MPSVADREKSLETALAQIDRQFGKGSVMRLGSDERAPVAVIPTGSIALDVALGIGGLPRGRIVEIYGPESSGKTTLTLHAIANAQKAGGIAAFIDAEHALDPEYAKALGVDIDALLVSQPDTGEQALEIADMLIRSGSIDLVVIDSVAALVPRAEIEGEMGDSHVGLQARLMSQALRKLTGGLSQTNTTMIFINQLREKIGVFFGSPETTAGGKALKFYASVRLDIRRIETLKEGTDAVGNRTRVKVVKNKMAPPFKQAEFDILYGTGISREGSLIDFGVEHEIVRKSGAWYTYDGDQLGQGKENSRKYLIEHAATANEIEQKIKAKLGIIVDAKAAAAAASQAKADANAELAAAKSAGTLTAASTPAKGSRASAAEAKAAANASFAAADSRTAIGA
;
A
#
# COMPACT_ATOMS: atom_id res chain seq x y z
N MET A 1 -9.57 -22.07 41.06
CA MET A 1 -9.15 -21.52 39.76
C MET A 1 -7.73 -20.99 39.92
N PRO A 2 -6.83 -21.15 38.93
CA PRO A 2 -5.47 -20.61 39.02
C PRO A 2 -5.52 -19.09 39.20
N SER A 3 -4.57 -18.55 39.99
CA SER A 3 -4.48 -17.11 40.26
C SER A 3 -4.14 -16.35 38.98
N VAL A 4 -4.38 -15.03 38.97
CA VAL A 4 -4.08 -14.18 37.79
C VAL A 4 -2.58 -14.28 37.42
N ALA A 5 -1.69 -14.30 38.42
CA ALA A 5 -0.26 -14.46 38.23
C ALA A 5 0.13 -15.83 37.63
N ASP A 6 -0.54 -16.92 38.04
CA ASP A 6 -0.29 -18.26 37.48
C ASP A 6 -0.74 -18.36 36.02
N ARG A 7 -1.82 -17.67 35.66
CA ARG A 7 -2.31 -17.59 34.27
C ARG A 7 -1.36 -16.79 33.39
N GLU A 8 -0.81 -15.69 33.88
CA GLU A 8 0.17 -14.88 33.14
C GLU A 8 1.47 -15.65 32.90
N LYS A 9 2.01 -16.31 33.91
CA LYS A 9 3.22 -17.14 33.77
C LYS A 9 3.02 -18.31 32.79
N SER A 10 1.86 -18.95 32.84
CA SER A 10 1.49 -20.02 31.90
C SER A 10 1.36 -19.49 30.48
N LEU A 11 0.78 -18.30 30.30
CA LEU A 11 0.67 -17.63 29.02
C LEU A 11 2.04 -17.25 28.44
N GLU A 12 2.94 -16.69 29.26
CA GLU A 12 4.30 -16.35 28.82
C GLU A 12 5.10 -17.58 28.39
N THR A 13 4.96 -18.68 29.13
CA THR A 13 5.60 -19.95 28.77
C THR A 13 5.07 -20.48 27.44
N ALA A 14 3.75 -20.41 27.23
CA ALA A 14 3.13 -20.80 25.97
C ALA A 14 3.58 -19.91 24.80
N LEU A 15 3.64 -18.59 24.99
CA LEU A 15 4.13 -17.64 23.99
C LEU A 15 5.60 -17.92 23.61
N ALA A 16 6.46 -18.14 24.60
CA ALA A 16 7.87 -18.48 24.36
C ALA A 16 8.03 -19.81 23.63
N GLN A 17 7.19 -20.81 23.94
CA GLN A 17 7.18 -22.08 23.23
C GLN A 17 6.73 -21.92 21.78
N ILE A 18 5.71 -21.10 21.52
CA ILE A 18 5.21 -20.79 20.18
C ILE A 18 6.30 -20.08 19.36
N ASP A 19 6.95 -19.05 19.93
CA ASP A 19 8.04 -18.35 19.24
C ASP A 19 9.23 -19.28 18.92
N ARG A 20 9.54 -20.23 19.81
CA ARG A 20 10.61 -21.22 19.58
C ARG A 20 10.25 -22.22 18.48
N GLN A 21 8.99 -22.61 18.37
CA GLN A 21 8.52 -23.61 17.39
C GLN A 21 8.26 -23.00 16.01
N PHE A 22 7.73 -21.78 15.95
CA PHE A 22 7.22 -21.19 14.71
C PHE A 22 8.00 -19.93 14.26
N GLY A 23 8.96 -19.47 15.07
CA GLY A 23 9.77 -18.28 14.82
C GLY A 23 9.28 -17.06 15.62
N LYS A 24 10.20 -16.12 15.89
CA LYS A 24 9.87 -14.90 16.63
C LYS A 24 8.75 -14.11 15.95
N GLY A 25 7.76 -13.68 16.73
CA GLY A 25 6.64 -12.88 16.23
C GLY A 25 5.47 -13.71 15.70
N SER A 26 5.50 -15.03 15.90
CA SER A 26 4.40 -15.92 15.49
C SER A 26 3.11 -15.64 16.26
N VAL A 27 3.21 -15.20 17.52
CA VAL A 27 2.09 -14.71 18.32
C VAL A 27 2.53 -13.48 19.09
N MET A 28 1.82 -12.37 18.88
CA MET A 28 2.08 -11.09 19.54
C MET A 28 0.79 -10.52 20.12
N ARG A 29 0.91 -9.70 21.18
CA ARG A 29 -0.23 -8.95 21.72
C ARG A 29 -0.63 -7.88 20.71
N LEU A 30 -1.92 -7.72 20.46
CA LEU A 30 -2.42 -6.80 19.43
C LEU A 30 -2.08 -5.32 19.73
N GLY A 31 -1.97 -4.96 21.00
CA GLY A 31 -1.69 -3.59 21.48
C GLY A 31 -0.26 -3.32 21.92
N SER A 32 0.72 -4.20 21.64
CA SER A 32 2.12 -3.83 21.79
C SER A 32 2.49 -2.84 20.67
N ASP A 33 2.88 -1.62 21.05
CA ASP A 33 3.13 -0.41 20.22
C ASP A 33 4.20 -0.53 19.10
N GLU A 34 4.61 -1.75 18.73
CA GLU A 34 5.66 -1.99 17.71
C GLU A 34 5.13 -2.14 16.28
N ARG A 35 3.84 -1.88 16.02
CA ARG A 35 3.34 -1.90 14.65
C ARG A 35 3.74 -0.63 13.92
N ALA A 36 4.81 -0.74 13.14
CA ALA A 36 5.22 0.30 12.21
C ALA A 36 4.04 0.75 11.33
N PRO A 37 3.99 2.03 10.93
CA PRO A 37 3.02 2.53 9.96
C PRO A 37 2.99 1.64 8.71
N VAL A 38 1.79 1.42 8.16
CA VAL A 38 1.63 0.63 6.93
C VAL A 38 2.43 1.30 5.82
N ALA A 39 3.45 0.61 5.31
CA ALA A 39 4.21 1.10 4.17
C ALA A 39 3.34 1.08 2.90
N VAL A 40 3.46 2.11 2.06
CA VAL A 40 2.60 2.31 0.89
C VAL A 40 3.41 2.61 -0.37
N ILE A 41 2.78 2.38 -1.53
CA ILE A 41 3.24 2.81 -2.86
C ILE A 41 2.29 3.93 -3.33
N PRO A 42 2.78 5.15 -3.60
CA PRO A 42 1.94 6.24 -4.10
C PRO A 42 1.26 5.87 -5.43
N THR A 43 -0.01 6.23 -5.59
CA THR A 43 -0.78 5.87 -6.80
C THR A 43 -0.48 6.74 -8.01
N GLY A 44 0.18 7.88 -7.81
CA GLY A 44 0.36 8.92 -8.83
C GLY A 44 -0.77 9.94 -8.87
N SER A 45 -1.85 9.71 -8.11
CA SER A 45 -2.93 10.67 -7.90
C SER A 45 -3.02 11.02 -6.42
N ILE A 46 -2.73 12.27 -6.07
CA ILE A 46 -2.89 12.79 -4.71
C ILE A 46 -4.34 12.58 -4.23
N ALA A 47 -5.30 12.81 -5.13
CA ALA A 47 -6.71 12.60 -4.84
C ALA A 47 -7.00 11.16 -4.38
N LEU A 48 -6.41 10.18 -5.06
CA LEU A 48 -6.60 8.77 -4.73
C LEU A 48 -5.82 8.38 -3.47
N ASP A 49 -4.61 8.89 -3.27
CA ASP A 49 -3.81 8.65 -2.06
C ASP A 49 -4.55 9.15 -0.80
N VAL A 50 -5.22 10.31 -0.90
CA VAL A 50 -6.11 10.87 0.14
C VAL A 50 -7.34 9.98 0.34
N ALA A 51 -8.00 9.56 -0.73
CA ALA A 51 -9.19 8.71 -0.67
C ALA A 51 -8.89 7.32 -0.07
N LEU A 52 -7.66 6.81 -0.25
CA LEU A 52 -7.19 5.58 0.37
C LEU A 52 -6.97 5.72 1.88
N GLY A 53 -6.78 6.94 2.39
CA GLY A 53 -6.63 7.26 3.82
C GLY A 53 -5.30 6.86 4.45
N ILE A 54 -4.51 6.02 3.76
CA ILE A 54 -3.16 5.62 4.15
C ILE A 54 -2.08 6.24 3.24
N GLY A 55 -2.46 7.10 2.29
CA GLY A 55 -1.53 7.80 1.41
C GLY A 55 -1.02 6.99 0.20
N GLY A 56 -1.59 5.82 -0.08
CA GLY A 56 -1.22 5.02 -1.26
C GLY A 56 -1.69 3.57 -1.18
N LEU A 57 -1.18 2.74 -2.10
CA LEU A 57 -1.46 1.30 -2.14
C LEU A 57 -0.66 0.56 -1.06
N PRO A 58 -1.29 -0.30 -0.24
CA PRO A 58 -0.60 -0.93 0.89
C PRO A 58 0.38 -2.01 0.43
N ARG A 59 1.62 -1.96 0.95
CA ARG A 59 2.64 -2.99 0.77
C ARG A 59 2.28 -4.30 1.45
N GLY A 60 2.73 -5.41 0.85
CA GLY A 60 2.47 -6.77 1.33
C GLY A 60 1.03 -7.24 1.18
N ARG A 61 0.22 -6.57 0.35
CA ARG A 61 -1.23 -6.81 0.22
C ARG A 61 -1.66 -6.94 -1.24
N ILE A 62 -2.84 -7.51 -1.39
CA ILE A 62 -3.54 -7.64 -2.67
C ILE A 62 -4.45 -6.43 -2.88
N VAL A 63 -4.37 -5.83 -4.06
CA VAL A 63 -5.21 -4.74 -4.55
C VAL A 63 -5.92 -5.22 -5.82
N GLU A 64 -7.20 -4.90 -5.95
CA GLU A 64 -7.94 -5.14 -7.20
C GLU A 64 -8.36 -3.80 -7.80
N ILE A 65 -8.01 -3.57 -9.07
CA ILE A 65 -8.44 -2.40 -9.85
C ILE A 65 -9.34 -2.92 -10.96
N TYR A 66 -10.60 -2.51 -10.96
CA TYR A 66 -11.58 -2.98 -11.94
C TYR A 66 -12.44 -1.83 -12.45
N GLY A 67 -13.01 -2.02 -13.63
CA GLY A 67 -13.83 -1.00 -14.28
C GLY A 67 -14.03 -1.28 -15.76
N PRO A 68 -14.82 -0.43 -16.45
CA PRO A 68 -15.06 -0.54 -17.89
C PRO A 68 -13.77 -0.51 -18.71
N GLU A 69 -13.84 -0.91 -19.97
CA GLU A 69 -12.77 -0.68 -20.94
C GLU A 69 -12.42 0.81 -21.03
N SER A 70 -11.16 1.12 -21.33
CA SER A 70 -10.67 2.51 -21.49
C SER A 70 -10.95 3.44 -20.28
N SER A 71 -11.15 2.88 -19.08
CA SER A 71 -11.35 3.65 -17.84
C SER A 71 -10.05 4.14 -17.19
N GLY A 72 -8.89 3.66 -17.65
CA GLY A 72 -7.57 4.02 -17.11
C GLY A 72 -6.98 3.02 -16.10
N LYS A 73 -7.47 1.77 -16.07
CA LYS A 73 -6.94 0.70 -15.19
C LYS A 73 -5.43 0.50 -15.35
N THR A 74 -4.99 0.26 -16.59
CA THR A 74 -3.58 0.05 -16.92
C THR A 74 -2.77 1.32 -16.68
N THR A 75 -3.28 2.51 -17.06
CA THR A 75 -2.64 3.80 -16.76
C THR A 75 -2.37 4.01 -15.28
N LEU A 76 -3.38 3.80 -14.41
CA LEU A 76 -3.22 3.91 -12.96
C LEU A 76 -2.16 2.94 -12.43
N THR A 77 -2.12 1.74 -13.01
CA THR A 77 -1.20 0.69 -12.60
C THR A 77 0.24 0.98 -13.04
N LEU A 78 0.43 1.53 -14.25
CA LEU A 78 1.72 2.00 -14.74
C LEU A 78 2.26 3.17 -13.89
N HIS A 79 1.40 4.07 -13.40
CA HIS A 79 1.84 5.09 -12.43
C HIS A 79 2.28 4.48 -11.09
N ALA A 80 1.59 3.45 -10.60
CA ALA A 80 2.01 2.74 -9.40
C ALA A 80 3.39 2.06 -9.60
N ILE A 81 3.65 1.49 -10.78
CA ILE A 81 4.95 0.95 -11.18
C ILE A 81 6.02 2.03 -11.21
N ALA A 82 5.78 3.13 -11.92
CA ALA A 82 6.72 4.24 -12.02
C ALA A 82 7.09 4.79 -10.63
N ASN A 83 6.12 4.90 -9.72
CA ASN A 83 6.37 5.36 -8.35
C ASN A 83 7.12 4.33 -7.50
N ALA A 84 6.87 3.03 -7.68
CA ALA A 84 7.64 1.98 -7.02
C ALA A 84 9.10 2.00 -7.48
N GLN A 85 9.36 2.12 -8.79
CA GLN A 85 10.70 2.22 -9.37
C GLN A 85 11.44 3.49 -8.93
N LYS A 86 10.76 4.64 -8.90
CA LYS A 86 11.33 5.90 -8.37
C LYS A 86 11.77 5.79 -6.91
N ALA A 87 11.11 4.94 -6.12
CA ALA A 87 11.51 4.65 -4.75
C ALA A 87 12.65 3.61 -4.64
N GLY A 88 13.24 3.19 -5.76
CA GLY A 88 14.30 2.18 -5.84
C GLY A 88 13.80 0.74 -5.78
N GLY A 89 12.48 0.52 -5.89
CA GLY A 89 11.88 -0.81 -5.86
C GLY A 89 11.83 -1.50 -7.22
N ILE A 90 11.67 -2.82 -7.22
CA ILE A 90 11.57 -3.63 -8.44
C ILE A 90 10.10 -3.97 -8.72
N ALA A 91 9.67 -3.76 -9.95
CA ALA A 91 8.31 -4.08 -10.40
C ALA A 91 8.31 -5.21 -11.44
N ALA A 92 7.25 -5.99 -11.43
CA ALA A 92 6.96 -7.00 -12.45
C ALA A 92 5.55 -6.84 -13.01
N PHE A 93 5.41 -7.03 -14.32
CA PHE A 93 4.16 -6.95 -15.06
C PHE A 93 3.89 -8.28 -15.77
N ILE A 94 2.81 -8.95 -15.37
CA ILE A 94 2.32 -10.16 -16.01
C ILE A 94 1.23 -9.75 -16.99
N ASP A 95 1.60 -9.63 -18.26
CA ASP A 95 0.74 -9.20 -19.36
C ASP A 95 0.05 -10.42 -19.99
N ALA A 96 -1.07 -10.82 -19.40
CA ALA A 96 -1.93 -11.87 -19.94
C ALA A 96 -2.84 -11.36 -21.08
N GLU A 97 -3.04 -10.05 -21.22
CA GLU A 97 -3.79 -9.46 -22.33
C GLU A 97 -2.94 -9.23 -23.59
N HIS A 98 -1.61 -9.37 -23.50
CA HIS A 98 -0.65 -9.10 -24.58
C HIS A 98 -0.82 -7.68 -25.18
N ALA A 99 -1.13 -6.70 -24.33
CA ALA A 99 -1.56 -5.36 -24.75
C ALA A 99 -0.71 -4.24 -24.13
N LEU A 100 0.38 -4.56 -23.44
CA LEU A 100 1.26 -3.55 -22.87
C LEU A 100 2.05 -2.82 -23.97
N ASP A 101 1.89 -1.49 -24.04
CA ASP A 101 2.67 -0.60 -24.91
C ASP A 101 3.90 -0.04 -24.15
N PRO A 102 5.14 -0.43 -24.54
CA PRO A 102 6.36 0.07 -23.91
C PRO A 102 6.58 1.58 -24.08
N GLU A 103 6.18 2.16 -25.21
CA GLU A 103 6.35 3.59 -25.47
C GLU A 103 5.45 4.41 -24.55
N TYR A 104 4.19 3.98 -24.43
CA TYR A 104 3.26 4.60 -23.49
C TYR A 104 3.72 4.44 -22.03
N ALA A 105 4.15 3.24 -21.62
CA ALA A 105 4.68 3.02 -20.28
C ALA A 105 5.88 3.93 -19.97
N LYS A 106 6.80 4.09 -20.92
CA LYS A 106 7.95 5.00 -20.80
C LYS A 106 7.50 6.45 -20.65
N ALA A 107 6.50 6.88 -21.43
CA ALA A 107 5.94 8.23 -21.33
C ALA A 107 5.30 8.50 -19.95
N LEU A 108 4.76 7.47 -19.29
CA LEU A 108 4.26 7.54 -17.91
C LEU A 108 5.36 7.52 -16.84
N GLY A 109 6.62 7.43 -17.24
CA GLY A 109 7.79 7.43 -16.36
C GLY A 109 8.14 6.07 -15.78
N VAL A 110 7.69 4.98 -16.41
CA VAL A 110 8.17 3.63 -16.11
C VAL A 110 9.57 3.45 -16.69
N ASP A 111 10.48 2.93 -15.88
CA ASP A 111 11.77 2.46 -16.36
C ASP A 111 11.58 1.09 -17.02
N ILE A 112 11.55 1.10 -18.36
CA ILE A 112 11.30 -0.09 -19.18
C ILE A 112 12.46 -1.09 -19.09
N ASP A 113 13.69 -0.60 -18.95
CA ASP A 113 14.88 -1.46 -18.92
C ASP A 113 14.94 -2.28 -17.61
N ALA A 114 14.38 -1.74 -16.53
CA ALA A 114 14.29 -2.40 -15.23
C ALA A 114 12.96 -3.13 -14.98
N LEU A 115 11.94 -2.95 -15.82
CA LEU A 115 10.63 -3.59 -15.63
C LEU A 115 10.68 -5.07 -16.06
N LEU A 116 10.39 -5.98 -15.14
CA LEU A 116 10.25 -7.39 -15.48
C LEU A 116 8.90 -7.63 -16.15
N VAL A 117 8.88 -8.07 -17.40
CA VAL A 117 7.64 -8.39 -18.13
C VAL A 117 7.55 -9.88 -18.42
N SER A 118 6.39 -10.46 -18.22
CA SER A 118 6.08 -11.84 -18.59
C SER A 118 4.78 -11.88 -19.37
N GLN A 119 4.79 -12.59 -20.49
CA GLN A 119 3.62 -12.88 -21.33
C GLN A 119 3.35 -14.39 -21.27
N PRO A 120 2.58 -14.86 -20.27
CA PRO A 120 2.34 -16.28 -20.05
C PRO A 120 1.29 -16.83 -21.02
N ASP A 121 1.43 -18.10 -21.38
CA ASP A 121 0.49 -18.84 -22.22
C ASP A 121 -0.75 -19.27 -21.45
N THR A 122 -0.63 -19.53 -20.13
CA THR A 122 -1.75 -20.02 -19.29
C THR A 122 -1.89 -19.26 -17.97
N GLY A 123 -3.11 -19.30 -17.40
CA GLY A 123 -3.40 -18.71 -16.10
C GLY A 123 -2.61 -19.36 -14.96
N GLU A 124 -2.38 -20.68 -15.01
CA GLU A 124 -1.52 -21.37 -14.04
C GLU A 124 -0.07 -20.84 -14.11
N GLN A 125 0.49 -20.76 -15.32
CA GLN A 125 1.85 -20.27 -15.54
C GLN A 125 2.01 -18.84 -15.06
N ALA A 126 1.06 -17.96 -15.38
CA ALA A 126 1.04 -16.56 -14.91
C ALA A 126 1.14 -16.46 -13.38
N LEU A 127 0.33 -17.27 -12.68
CA LEU A 127 0.26 -17.25 -11.22
C LEU A 127 1.48 -17.92 -10.58
N GLU A 128 2.07 -18.93 -11.21
CA GLU A 128 3.32 -19.56 -10.76
C GLU A 128 4.53 -18.64 -10.92
N ILE A 129 4.64 -17.92 -12.04
CA ILE A 129 5.67 -16.90 -12.25
C ILE A 129 5.55 -15.81 -11.18
N ALA A 130 4.35 -15.28 -10.95
CA ALA A 130 4.13 -14.30 -9.89
C ALA A 130 4.56 -14.83 -8.51
N ASP A 131 4.22 -16.08 -8.19
CA ASP A 131 4.54 -16.73 -6.93
C ASP A 131 6.06 -16.96 -6.73
N MET A 132 6.79 -17.30 -7.81
CA MET A 132 8.25 -17.38 -7.80
C MET A 132 8.91 -16.02 -7.59
N LEU A 133 8.42 -15.00 -8.31
CA LEU A 133 8.88 -13.62 -8.18
C LEU A 133 8.68 -13.07 -6.76
N ILE A 134 7.51 -13.29 -6.16
CA ILE A 134 7.22 -12.88 -4.78
C ILE A 134 8.16 -13.59 -3.81
N ARG A 135 8.34 -14.91 -3.92
CA ARG A 135 9.21 -15.67 -3.01
C ARG A 135 10.70 -15.33 -3.12
N SER A 136 11.14 -14.71 -4.22
CA SER A 136 12.51 -14.19 -4.32
C SER A 136 12.82 -13.10 -3.29
N GLY A 137 11.79 -12.47 -2.70
CA GLY A 137 11.93 -11.37 -1.75
C GLY A 137 12.44 -10.06 -2.35
N SER A 138 12.67 -10.01 -3.68
CA SER A 138 13.29 -8.89 -4.36
C SER A 138 12.30 -7.98 -5.09
N ILE A 139 11.01 -8.36 -5.15
CA ILE A 139 9.98 -7.63 -5.89
C ILE A 139 9.11 -6.82 -4.95
N ASP A 140 8.94 -5.53 -5.23
CA ASP A 140 8.11 -4.60 -4.46
C ASP A 140 6.67 -4.56 -4.97
N LEU A 141 6.47 -4.73 -6.27
CA LEU A 141 5.17 -4.62 -6.92
C LEU A 141 5.03 -5.65 -8.05
N VAL A 142 3.97 -6.46 -8.00
CA VAL A 142 3.58 -7.36 -9.09
C VAL A 142 2.21 -6.92 -9.61
N VAL A 143 2.08 -6.82 -10.93
CA VAL A 143 0.83 -6.51 -11.62
C VAL A 143 0.41 -7.70 -12.47
N ILE A 144 -0.87 -8.05 -12.45
CA ILE A 144 -1.47 -8.98 -13.41
C ILE A 144 -2.53 -8.24 -14.23
N ASP A 145 -2.27 -8.11 -15.54
CA ASP A 145 -3.18 -7.52 -16.52
C ASP A 145 -3.60 -8.57 -17.55
N SER A 146 -4.78 -9.20 -17.44
CA SER A 146 -5.80 -9.04 -16.42
C SER A 146 -6.33 -10.40 -15.94
N VAL A 147 -7.09 -10.39 -14.83
CA VAL A 147 -7.72 -11.61 -14.29
C VAL A 147 -8.61 -12.30 -15.32
N ALA A 148 -9.26 -11.53 -16.20
CA ALA A 148 -10.13 -12.10 -17.22
C ALA A 148 -9.36 -12.97 -18.23
N ALA A 149 -8.10 -12.62 -18.49
CA ALA A 149 -7.19 -13.32 -19.40
C ALA A 149 -6.40 -14.47 -18.74
N LEU A 150 -6.57 -14.72 -17.44
CA LEU A 150 -6.00 -15.90 -16.77
C LEU A 150 -6.80 -17.15 -17.14
N VAL A 151 -6.64 -17.64 -18.37
CA VAL A 151 -7.35 -18.80 -18.90
C VAL A 151 -6.62 -20.09 -18.46
N PRO A 152 -7.31 -21.03 -17.79
CA PRO A 152 -6.71 -22.29 -17.37
C PRO A 152 -6.24 -23.13 -18.57
N ARG A 153 -5.14 -23.87 -18.42
CA ARG A 153 -4.59 -24.71 -19.51
C ARG A 153 -5.61 -25.65 -20.15
N ALA A 154 -6.46 -26.28 -19.33
CA ALA A 154 -7.48 -27.21 -19.84
C ALA A 154 -8.56 -26.53 -20.72
N GLU A 155 -8.76 -25.22 -20.58
CA GLU A 155 -9.66 -24.45 -21.44
C GLU A 155 -8.97 -24.01 -22.73
N ILE A 156 -7.65 -23.78 -22.71
CA ILE A 156 -6.83 -23.46 -23.90
C ILE A 156 -6.63 -24.69 -24.78
N GLU A 157 -6.40 -25.86 -24.19
CA GLU A 157 -6.23 -27.13 -24.89
C GLU A 157 -7.55 -27.77 -25.33
N GLY A 158 -8.68 -27.30 -24.80
CA GLY A 158 -10.03 -27.77 -25.13
C GLY A 158 -10.54 -27.25 -26.47
N GLU A 159 -11.67 -27.79 -26.92
CA GLU A 159 -12.32 -27.32 -28.15
C GLU A 159 -13.27 -26.14 -27.86
N MET A 160 -13.46 -25.28 -28.88
CA MET A 160 -14.37 -24.14 -28.76
C MET A 160 -15.81 -24.63 -28.56
N GLY A 161 -16.36 -24.36 -27.38
CA GLY A 161 -17.69 -24.83 -26.97
C GLY A 161 -17.66 -25.86 -25.82
N ASP A 162 -16.48 -26.33 -25.43
CA ASP A 162 -16.32 -27.18 -24.27
C ASP A 162 -16.70 -26.43 -22.97
N SER A 163 -17.35 -27.16 -22.06
CA SER A 163 -17.87 -26.59 -20.82
C SER A 163 -16.88 -26.76 -19.68
N HIS A 164 -16.14 -25.69 -19.37
CA HIS A 164 -15.20 -25.63 -18.24
C HIS A 164 -15.77 -24.84 -17.06
N VAL A 165 -16.86 -25.35 -16.46
CA VAL A 165 -17.60 -24.62 -15.42
C VAL A 165 -16.73 -24.30 -14.20
N GLY A 166 -16.47 -23.02 -13.99
CA GLY A 166 -15.84 -22.49 -12.77
C GLY A 166 -14.36 -22.81 -12.60
N LEU A 167 -13.67 -23.26 -13.66
CA LEU A 167 -12.27 -23.64 -13.61
C LEU A 167 -11.37 -22.46 -13.19
N GLN A 168 -11.55 -21.29 -13.83
CA GLN A 168 -10.84 -20.06 -13.48
C GLN A 168 -11.07 -19.63 -12.02
N ALA A 169 -12.30 -19.76 -11.51
CA ALA A 169 -12.61 -19.39 -10.12
C ALA A 169 -11.90 -20.30 -9.10
N ARG A 170 -11.74 -21.59 -9.42
CA ARG A 170 -11.00 -22.55 -8.59
C ARG A 170 -9.50 -22.25 -8.61
N LEU A 171 -8.94 -22.00 -9.80
CA LEU A 171 -7.55 -21.59 -9.98
C LEU A 171 -7.23 -20.35 -9.13
N MET A 172 -8.03 -19.29 -9.27
CA MET A 172 -7.86 -18.06 -8.47
C MET A 172 -7.94 -18.31 -6.97
N SER A 173 -8.88 -19.15 -6.53
CA SER A 173 -9.04 -19.47 -5.10
C SER A 173 -7.82 -20.19 -4.52
N GLN A 174 -7.21 -21.10 -5.30
CA GLN A 174 -6.01 -21.83 -4.90
C GLN A 174 -4.79 -20.91 -4.90
N ALA A 175 -4.59 -20.12 -5.96
CA ALA A 175 -3.46 -19.22 -6.08
C ALA A 175 -3.45 -18.15 -4.99
N LEU A 176 -4.57 -17.46 -4.76
CA LEU A 176 -4.67 -16.42 -3.72
C LEU A 176 -4.36 -16.96 -2.33
N ARG A 177 -4.77 -18.21 -2.03
CA ARG A 177 -4.45 -18.86 -0.75
C ARG A 177 -2.95 -19.07 -0.58
N LYS A 178 -2.23 -19.40 -1.66
CA LYS A 178 -0.77 -19.62 -1.66
C LYS A 178 0.01 -18.30 -1.61
N LEU A 179 -0.41 -17.31 -2.41
CA LEU A 179 0.28 -16.04 -2.60
C LEU A 179 0.21 -15.13 -1.36
N THR A 180 -0.92 -15.11 -0.65
CA THR A 180 -1.16 -14.13 0.43
C THR A 180 -0.09 -14.17 1.53
N GLY A 181 0.38 -15.36 1.90
CA GLY A 181 1.44 -15.52 2.90
C GLY A 181 2.77 -14.94 2.42
N GLY A 182 3.16 -15.25 1.19
CA GLY A 182 4.40 -14.72 0.58
C GLY A 182 4.38 -13.20 0.49
N LEU A 183 3.30 -12.61 -0.03
CA LEU A 183 3.14 -11.16 -0.15
C LEU A 183 3.35 -10.44 1.18
N SER A 184 2.74 -10.94 2.26
CA SER A 184 2.88 -10.31 3.58
C SER A 184 4.28 -10.45 4.16
N GLN A 185 5.02 -11.51 3.84
CA GLN A 185 6.39 -11.74 4.35
C GLN A 185 7.42 -10.89 3.60
N THR A 186 7.22 -10.71 2.30
CA THR A 186 8.15 -9.97 1.43
C THR A 186 7.79 -8.50 1.24
N ASN A 187 6.68 -8.05 1.83
CA ASN A 187 6.11 -6.71 1.64
C ASN A 187 5.84 -6.35 0.16
N THR A 188 5.67 -7.35 -0.70
CA THR A 188 5.32 -7.17 -2.11
C THR A 188 3.84 -6.79 -2.24
N THR A 189 3.54 -5.70 -2.95
CA THR A 189 2.17 -5.37 -3.34
C THR A 189 1.79 -6.16 -4.59
N MET A 190 0.59 -6.73 -4.63
CA MET A 190 0.07 -7.40 -5.82
C MET A 190 -1.19 -6.73 -6.32
N ILE A 191 -1.16 -6.19 -7.54
CA ILE A 191 -2.30 -5.56 -8.20
C ILE A 191 -2.88 -6.53 -9.23
N PHE A 192 -4.17 -6.80 -9.11
CA PHE A 192 -4.94 -7.47 -10.15
C PHE A 192 -5.77 -6.44 -10.90
N ILE A 193 -5.57 -6.33 -12.20
CA ILE A 193 -6.49 -5.62 -13.09
C ILE A 193 -7.62 -6.59 -13.44
N ASN A 194 -8.85 -6.09 -13.43
CA ASN A 194 -10.02 -6.90 -13.74
C ASN A 194 -11.03 -6.12 -14.59
N GLN A 195 -11.81 -6.87 -15.35
CA GLN A 195 -12.84 -6.35 -16.22
C GLN A 195 -14.22 -6.54 -15.58
N LEU A 196 -15.16 -5.67 -15.96
CA LEU A 196 -16.56 -5.82 -15.60
C LEU A 196 -17.23 -6.80 -16.57
N ARG A 197 -18.07 -7.69 -16.03
CA ARG A 197 -19.00 -8.56 -16.75
C ARG A 197 -20.39 -8.37 -16.17
N GLU A 198 -21.42 -8.71 -16.94
CA GLU A 198 -22.79 -8.69 -16.46
C GLU A 198 -23.23 -10.09 -16.03
N LYS A 199 -23.89 -10.18 -14.88
CA LYS A 199 -24.50 -11.41 -14.42
C LYS A 199 -25.92 -11.51 -14.99
N ILE A 200 -26.13 -12.50 -15.87
CA ILE A 200 -27.44 -12.81 -16.45
C ILE A 200 -28.42 -13.20 -15.33
N GLY A 201 -29.65 -12.69 -15.41
CA GLY A 201 -30.75 -13.05 -14.50
C GLY A 201 -30.82 -12.25 -13.18
N VAL A 202 -30.12 -11.12 -13.08
CA VAL A 202 -30.26 -10.18 -11.95
C VAL A 202 -31.30 -9.12 -12.29
N PHE A 203 -32.47 -9.19 -11.64
CA PHE A 203 -33.58 -8.23 -11.84
C PHE A 203 -33.60 -7.10 -10.78
N PHE A 204 -32.78 -7.20 -9.72
CA PHE A 204 -32.72 -6.21 -8.65
C PHE A 204 -31.25 -5.98 -8.22
N GLY A 205 -30.85 -4.71 -8.09
CA GLY A 205 -29.47 -4.30 -7.82
C GLY A 205 -28.62 -4.14 -9.08
N SER A 206 -27.30 -3.96 -8.91
CA SER A 206 -26.38 -3.85 -10.06
C SER A 206 -26.07 -5.24 -10.65
N PRO A 207 -26.19 -5.43 -11.97
CA PRO A 207 -25.82 -6.70 -12.63
C PRO A 207 -24.31 -6.87 -12.78
N GLU A 208 -23.50 -5.84 -12.50
CA GLU A 208 -22.06 -5.85 -12.71
C GLU A 208 -21.33 -6.81 -11.73
N THR A 209 -20.43 -7.61 -12.27
CA THR A 209 -19.51 -8.48 -11.54
C THR A 209 -18.12 -8.45 -12.17
N THR A 210 -17.12 -9.00 -11.49
CA THR A 210 -15.75 -9.15 -12.00
C THR A 210 -15.46 -10.62 -12.33
N ALA A 211 -14.47 -10.87 -13.20
CA ALA A 211 -14.02 -12.23 -13.56
C ALA A 211 -13.22 -12.90 -12.42
N GLY A 212 -12.96 -14.21 -12.55
CA GLY A 212 -12.16 -14.96 -11.56
C GLY A 212 -12.90 -15.38 -10.28
N GLY A 213 -14.23 -15.33 -10.27
CA GLY A 213 -15.05 -15.75 -9.14
C GLY A 213 -15.06 -14.76 -7.97
N LYS A 214 -15.32 -15.27 -6.75
CA LYS A 214 -15.47 -14.41 -5.55
C LYS A 214 -14.20 -14.28 -4.71
N ALA A 215 -13.20 -15.15 -4.89
CA ALA A 215 -12.04 -15.23 -4.01
C ALA A 215 -11.28 -13.90 -3.92
N LEU A 216 -10.98 -13.28 -5.08
CA LEU A 216 -10.25 -12.01 -5.13
C LEU A 216 -10.96 -10.91 -4.31
N LYS A 217 -12.30 -10.86 -4.36
CA LYS A 217 -13.10 -9.90 -3.58
C LYS A 217 -12.87 -10.03 -2.07
N PHE A 218 -12.56 -11.23 -1.55
CA PHE A 218 -12.30 -11.45 -0.13
C PHE A 218 -10.84 -11.19 0.25
N TYR A 219 -9.91 -11.67 -0.57
CA TYR A 219 -8.46 -11.55 -0.34
C TYR A 219 -7.95 -10.11 -0.52
N ALA A 220 -8.47 -9.37 -1.51
CA ALA A 220 -8.10 -7.98 -1.73
C ALA A 220 -8.29 -7.13 -0.46
N SER A 221 -7.25 -6.41 -0.06
CA SER A 221 -7.29 -5.45 1.04
C SER A 221 -7.90 -4.13 0.57
N VAL A 222 -7.62 -3.74 -0.68
CA VAL A 222 -8.20 -2.57 -1.34
C VAL A 222 -8.84 -3.00 -2.65
N ARG A 223 -10.02 -2.48 -2.95
CA ARG A 223 -10.67 -2.63 -4.26
C ARG A 223 -11.06 -1.26 -4.79
N LEU A 224 -10.69 -0.98 -6.03
CA LEU A 224 -10.88 0.28 -6.72
C LEU A 224 -11.79 0.08 -7.94
N ASP A 225 -12.91 0.79 -7.98
CA ASP A 225 -13.81 0.88 -9.14
C ASP A 225 -13.46 2.16 -9.90
N ILE A 226 -12.80 2.03 -11.04
CA ILE A 226 -12.34 3.14 -11.88
C ILE A 226 -13.26 3.32 -13.09
N ARG A 227 -13.73 4.56 -13.32
CA ARG A 227 -14.63 4.90 -14.42
C ARG A 227 -14.24 6.22 -15.05
N ARG A 228 -14.32 6.28 -16.38
CA ARG A 228 -14.34 7.54 -17.12
C ARG A 228 -15.68 8.23 -16.88
N ILE A 229 -15.66 9.49 -16.45
CA ILE A 229 -16.88 10.28 -16.22
C ILE A 229 -17.08 11.39 -17.26
N GLU A 230 -16.01 11.93 -17.83
CA GLU A 230 -16.10 12.98 -18.86
C GLU A 230 -14.88 12.90 -19.79
N THR A 231 -15.04 13.35 -21.04
CA THR A 231 -13.93 13.53 -22.00
C THR A 231 -13.45 14.97 -21.95
N LEU A 232 -12.17 15.16 -21.69
CA LEU A 232 -11.53 16.49 -21.69
C LEU A 232 -11.23 16.90 -23.13
N LYS A 233 -11.58 18.14 -23.48
CA LYS A 233 -11.37 18.69 -24.81
C LYS A 233 -10.62 20.02 -24.76
N GLU A 234 -9.71 20.22 -25.70
CA GLU A 234 -9.10 21.51 -26.00
C GLU A 234 -9.58 21.93 -27.40
N GLY A 235 -10.51 22.88 -27.47
CA GLY A 235 -11.22 23.19 -28.71
C GLY A 235 -12.07 22.00 -29.20
N THR A 236 -11.71 21.43 -30.33
CA THR A 236 -12.38 20.25 -30.93
C THR A 236 -11.76 18.93 -30.53
N ASP A 237 -10.52 18.94 -30.03
CA ASP A 237 -9.70 17.74 -29.91
C ASP A 237 -9.86 17.12 -28.53
N ALA A 238 -10.02 15.79 -28.47
CA ALA A 238 -10.10 15.04 -27.22
C ALA A 238 -8.69 14.82 -26.66
N VAL A 239 -8.35 15.54 -25.59
CA VAL A 239 -7.00 15.56 -25.00
C VAL A 239 -6.84 14.61 -23.81
N GLY A 240 -7.95 14.11 -23.26
CA GLY A 240 -7.91 13.18 -22.14
C GLY A 240 -9.28 12.84 -21.58
N ASN A 241 -9.29 12.26 -20.40
CA ASN A 241 -10.49 11.83 -19.69
C ASN A 241 -10.47 12.30 -18.25
N ARG A 242 -11.60 12.81 -17.76
CA ARG A 242 -11.86 12.92 -16.33
C ARG A 242 -12.24 11.54 -15.83
N THR A 243 -11.54 11.08 -14.81
CA THR A 243 -11.67 9.74 -14.26
C THR A 243 -12.04 9.81 -12.79
N ARG A 244 -12.99 8.97 -12.39
CA ARG A 244 -13.43 8.78 -11.01
C ARG A 244 -13.02 7.40 -10.54
N VAL A 245 -12.39 7.33 -9.37
CA VAL A 245 -12.06 6.08 -8.70
C VAL A 245 -12.79 6.02 -7.36
N LYS A 246 -13.61 4.98 -7.17
CA LYS A 246 -14.29 4.71 -5.90
C LYS A 246 -13.58 3.60 -5.15
N VAL A 247 -13.26 3.84 -3.88
CA VAL A 247 -12.67 2.84 -2.99
C VAL A 247 -13.79 1.95 -2.45
N VAL A 248 -14.18 0.92 -3.19
CA VAL A 248 -15.33 0.06 -2.83
C VAL A 248 -15.04 -0.90 -1.68
N LYS A 249 -13.75 -1.15 -1.40
CA LYS A 249 -13.29 -1.92 -0.24
C LYS A 249 -11.97 -1.36 0.24
N ASN A 250 -11.82 -1.20 1.55
CA ASN A 250 -10.58 -0.79 2.18
C ASN A 250 -10.50 -1.46 3.56
N LYS A 251 -9.47 -2.29 3.79
CA LYS A 251 -9.16 -2.92 5.09
C LYS A 251 -8.17 -2.09 5.92
N MET A 252 -7.64 -1.01 5.37
CA MET A 252 -6.56 -0.22 5.96
C MET A 252 -7.04 1.12 6.51
N ALA A 253 -8.11 1.67 5.93
CA ALA A 253 -8.78 2.90 6.35
C ALA A 253 -10.28 2.83 5.99
N PRO A 254 -11.11 3.83 6.36
CA PRO A 254 -12.52 3.85 6.01
C PRO A 254 -12.76 3.74 4.49
N PRO A 255 -13.64 2.83 4.03
CA PRO A 255 -13.96 2.66 2.61
C PRO A 255 -14.94 3.73 2.09
N PHE A 256 -15.31 3.62 0.81
CA PHE A 256 -16.33 4.38 0.08
C PHE A 256 -16.02 5.84 -0.26
N LYS A 257 -14.84 6.31 0.10
CA LYS A 257 -14.28 7.55 -0.44
C LYS A 257 -14.10 7.43 -1.96
N GLN A 258 -14.14 8.59 -2.62
CA GLN A 258 -14.00 8.71 -4.06
C GLN A 258 -12.90 9.74 -4.36
N ALA A 259 -12.19 9.52 -5.45
CA ALA A 259 -11.19 10.43 -5.97
C ALA A 259 -11.53 10.74 -7.43
N GLU A 260 -11.34 11.97 -7.84
CA GLU A 260 -11.44 12.38 -9.23
C GLU A 260 -10.14 13.04 -9.67
N PHE A 261 -9.70 12.70 -10.87
CA PHE A 261 -8.49 13.24 -11.46
C PHE A 261 -8.55 13.14 -12.98
N ASP A 262 -7.68 13.88 -13.64
CA ASP A 262 -7.59 13.91 -15.10
C ASP A 262 -6.53 12.90 -15.56
N ILE A 263 -6.84 12.10 -16.57
CA ILE A 263 -5.89 11.27 -17.31
C ILE A 263 -5.74 11.89 -18.70
N LEU A 264 -4.57 12.46 -19.00
CA LEU A 264 -4.23 13.03 -20.29
C LEU A 264 -3.60 11.98 -21.19
N TYR A 265 -3.94 12.00 -22.48
CA TYR A 265 -3.34 11.06 -23.44
C TYR A 265 -1.84 11.37 -23.62
N GLY A 266 -1.00 10.34 -23.65
CA GLY A 266 0.46 10.46 -23.72
C GLY A 266 1.17 10.86 -22.42
N THR A 267 0.49 11.50 -21.46
CA THR A 267 1.10 11.97 -20.19
C THR A 267 0.64 11.17 -18.97
N GLY A 268 -0.59 10.64 -19.00
CA GLY A 268 -1.19 9.90 -17.88
C GLY A 268 -1.89 10.80 -16.86
N ILE A 269 -1.86 10.39 -15.59
CA ILE A 269 -2.51 11.09 -14.49
C ILE A 269 -1.89 12.48 -14.31
N SER A 270 -2.70 13.52 -14.44
CA SER A 270 -2.28 14.90 -14.24
C SER A 270 -2.19 15.22 -12.74
N ARG A 271 -0.96 15.26 -12.23
CA ARG A 271 -0.67 15.73 -10.87
C ARG A 271 -1.12 17.18 -10.70
N GLU A 272 -0.75 18.04 -11.63
CA GLU A 272 -1.02 19.49 -11.57
C GLU A 272 -2.52 19.77 -11.65
N GLY A 273 -3.26 19.01 -12.47
CA GLY A 273 -4.72 19.08 -12.49
C GLY A 273 -5.36 18.75 -11.14
N SER A 274 -4.81 17.76 -10.43
CA SER A 274 -5.27 17.40 -9.08
C SER A 274 -4.91 18.48 -8.05
N LEU A 275 -3.72 19.08 -8.15
CA LEU A 275 -3.31 20.18 -7.27
C LEU A 275 -4.21 21.41 -7.39
N ILE A 276 -4.65 21.73 -8.61
CA ILE A 276 -5.58 22.84 -8.84
C ILE A 276 -6.95 22.54 -8.22
N ASP A 277 -7.49 21.35 -8.46
CA ASP A 277 -8.81 20.97 -7.94
C ASP A 277 -8.84 20.96 -6.41
N PHE A 278 -7.87 20.29 -5.77
CA PHE A 278 -7.74 20.26 -4.31
C PHE A 278 -7.35 21.62 -3.73
N GLY A 279 -6.54 22.38 -4.46
CA GLY A 279 -6.17 23.74 -4.09
C GLY A 279 -7.41 24.62 -3.97
N VAL A 280 -8.34 24.52 -4.92
CA VAL A 280 -9.61 25.27 -4.86
C VAL A 280 -10.54 24.72 -3.79
N GLU A 281 -10.72 23.40 -3.69
CA GLU A 281 -11.58 22.77 -2.68
C GLU A 281 -11.17 23.14 -1.25
N HIS A 282 -9.86 23.25 -1.00
CA HIS A 282 -9.31 23.61 0.30
C HIS A 282 -8.91 25.09 0.43
N GLU A 283 -9.39 25.96 -0.46
CA GLU A 283 -9.17 27.42 -0.37
C GLU A 283 -7.69 27.86 -0.34
N ILE A 284 -6.79 27.02 -0.86
CA ILE A 284 -5.36 27.32 -1.04
C ILE A 284 -5.16 28.09 -2.34
N VAL A 285 -5.87 27.68 -3.40
CA VAL A 285 -5.94 28.37 -4.69
C VAL A 285 -7.29 29.07 -4.78
N ARG A 286 -7.29 30.37 -5.08
CA ARG A 286 -8.52 31.14 -5.25
C ARG A 286 -8.99 31.05 -6.69
N LYS A 287 -10.30 30.88 -6.88
CA LYS A 287 -10.95 30.90 -8.19
C LYS A 287 -11.89 32.09 -8.29
N SER A 288 -11.60 33.03 -9.20
CA SER A 288 -12.44 34.19 -9.48
C SER A 288 -12.94 34.12 -10.93
N GLY A 289 -14.16 33.60 -11.10
CA GLY A 289 -14.71 33.30 -12.42
C GLY A 289 -13.89 32.20 -13.12
N ALA A 290 -13.21 32.56 -14.21
CA ALA A 290 -12.31 31.66 -14.94
C ALA A 290 -10.84 31.74 -14.48
N TRP A 291 -10.48 32.70 -13.62
CA TRP A 291 -9.10 32.92 -13.20
C TRP A 291 -8.74 32.13 -11.94
N TYR A 292 -7.55 31.53 -11.94
CA TYR A 292 -6.96 30.87 -10.78
C TYR A 292 -5.78 31.69 -10.26
N THR A 293 -5.74 31.91 -8.94
CA THR A 293 -4.70 32.70 -8.25
C THR A 293 -4.20 31.96 -7.01
N TYR A 294 -2.89 32.07 -6.76
CA TYR A 294 -2.22 31.50 -5.59
C TYR A 294 -1.31 32.55 -4.96
N ASP A 295 -1.50 32.86 -3.67
CA ASP A 295 -0.72 33.85 -2.91
C ASP A 295 -0.50 35.22 -3.60
N GLY A 296 -1.45 35.62 -4.47
CA GLY A 296 -1.41 36.87 -5.23
C GLY A 296 -0.98 36.71 -6.69
N ASP A 297 -0.30 35.61 -7.03
CA ASP A 297 0.14 35.30 -8.38
C ASP A 297 -0.97 34.66 -9.20
N GLN A 298 -1.10 35.08 -10.46
CA GLN A 298 -2.05 34.52 -11.40
C GLN A 298 -1.48 33.24 -12.02
N LEU A 299 -2.11 32.10 -11.70
CA LEU A 299 -1.75 30.81 -12.31
C LEU A 299 -2.22 30.75 -13.77
N GLY A 300 -3.37 31.36 -14.07
CA GLY A 300 -3.88 31.47 -15.44
C GLY A 300 -5.40 31.56 -15.54
N GLN A 301 -5.88 31.79 -16.77
CA GLN A 301 -7.30 31.75 -17.10
C GLN A 301 -7.68 30.33 -17.57
N GLY A 302 -8.54 29.66 -16.83
CA GLY A 302 -8.96 28.29 -17.08
C GLY A 302 -8.00 27.26 -16.49
N LYS A 303 -8.50 26.02 -16.36
CA LYS A 303 -7.74 24.92 -15.75
C LYS A 303 -6.50 24.55 -16.56
N GLU A 304 -6.61 24.57 -17.90
CA GLU A 304 -5.51 24.17 -18.79
C GLU A 304 -4.31 25.12 -18.71
N ASN A 305 -4.53 26.43 -18.76
CA ASN A 305 -3.45 27.40 -18.63
C ASN A 305 -2.81 27.35 -17.24
N SER A 306 -3.63 27.17 -16.20
CA SER A 306 -3.14 27.00 -14.83
C SER A 306 -2.29 25.73 -14.68
N ARG A 307 -2.65 24.65 -15.39
CA ARG A 307 -1.87 23.41 -15.42
C ARG A 307 -0.51 23.64 -16.09
N LYS A 308 -0.49 24.26 -17.28
CA LYS A 308 0.75 24.61 -18.00
C LYS A 308 1.68 25.45 -17.11
N TYR A 309 1.14 26.44 -16.41
CA TYR A 309 1.90 27.24 -15.45
C TYR A 309 2.55 26.40 -14.35
N LEU A 310 1.81 25.48 -13.71
CA LEU A 310 2.35 24.62 -12.65
C LEU A 310 3.39 23.61 -13.14
N ILE A 311 3.29 23.17 -14.40
CA ILE A 311 4.31 22.32 -15.03
C ILE A 311 5.62 23.10 -15.20
N GLU A 312 5.53 24.35 -15.65
CA GLU A 312 6.69 25.25 -15.82
C GLU A 312 7.28 25.71 -14.48
N HIS A 313 6.45 25.82 -13.44
CA HIS A 313 6.82 26.32 -12.10
C HIS A 313 6.70 25.23 -11.03
N ALA A 314 7.56 24.21 -11.13
CA ALA A 314 7.54 23.05 -10.24
C ALA A 314 7.70 23.41 -8.73
N ALA A 315 8.41 24.50 -8.42
CA ALA A 315 8.55 24.98 -7.04
C ALA A 315 7.18 25.35 -6.42
N THR A 316 6.37 26.13 -7.15
CA THR A 316 5.02 26.51 -6.75
C THR A 316 4.11 25.29 -6.65
N ALA A 317 4.19 24.36 -7.60
CA ALA A 317 3.42 23.12 -7.55
C ALA A 317 3.74 22.29 -6.29
N ASN A 318 5.01 22.18 -5.92
CA ASN A 318 5.44 21.48 -4.72
C ASN A 318 4.98 22.17 -3.43
N GLU A 319 5.00 23.50 -3.39
CA GLU A 319 4.51 24.27 -2.26
C GLU A 319 2.99 24.07 -2.06
N ILE A 320 2.21 24.15 -3.15
CA ILE A 320 0.77 23.85 -3.14
C ILE A 320 0.53 22.42 -2.65
N GLU A 321 1.28 21.44 -3.15
CA GLU A 321 1.17 20.05 -2.72
C GLU A 321 1.43 19.89 -1.21
N GLN A 322 2.46 20.55 -0.67
CA GLN A 322 2.77 20.50 0.75
C GLN A 322 1.65 21.13 1.58
N LYS A 323 1.12 22.29 1.18
CA LYS A 323 -0.01 22.94 1.87
C LYS A 323 -1.26 22.05 1.84
N ILE A 324 -1.55 21.40 0.72
CA ILE A 324 -2.67 20.44 0.59
C ILE A 324 -2.46 19.25 1.53
N LYS A 325 -1.30 18.59 1.49
CA LYS A 325 -1.00 17.43 2.35
C LYS A 325 -1.03 17.77 3.84
N ALA A 326 -0.57 18.96 4.21
CA ALA A 326 -0.64 19.46 5.59
C ALA A 326 -2.10 19.64 6.03
N LYS A 327 -2.94 20.29 5.21
CA LYS A 327 -4.35 20.54 5.51
C LYS A 327 -5.18 19.25 5.57
N LEU A 328 -4.79 18.23 4.80
CA LEU A 328 -5.42 16.91 4.78
C LEU A 328 -4.87 15.94 5.85
N GLY A 329 -3.87 16.35 6.64
CA GLY A 329 -3.28 15.53 7.70
C GLY A 329 -2.50 14.31 7.19
N ILE A 330 -2.03 14.33 5.94
CA ILE A 330 -1.26 13.22 5.34
C ILE A 330 0.24 13.37 5.63
N ILE A 331 0.70 14.59 5.95
CA ILE A 331 2.03 14.79 6.53
C ILE A 331 1.98 14.32 7.99
N VAL A 332 2.37 13.06 8.21
CA VAL A 332 2.99 12.67 9.48
C VAL A 332 4.36 13.31 9.46
N ASP A 333 4.47 14.55 9.90
CA ASP A 333 5.77 15.09 10.26
C ASP A 333 6.30 14.13 11.32
N ALA A 334 7.28 13.30 10.97
CA ALA A 334 7.93 12.41 11.92
C ALA A 334 8.48 13.21 13.13
N LYS A 335 8.76 14.50 12.93
CA LYS A 335 9.05 15.48 13.99
C LYS A 335 7.84 15.92 14.81
N ALA A 336 6.66 16.13 14.22
CA ALA A 336 5.46 16.54 14.94
C ALA A 336 4.81 15.38 15.70
N ALA A 337 4.85 14.16 15.15
CA ALA A 337 4.43 12.95 15.85
C ALA A 337 5.38 12.62 17.02
N ALA A 338 6.69 12.81 16.85
CA ALA A 338 7.66 12.71 17.94
C ALA A 338 7.47 13.82 18.99
N ALA A 339 7.17 15.06 18.57
CA ALA A 339 6.88 16.17 19.47
C ALA A 339 5.59 15.93 20.27
N ALA A 340 4.50 15.53 19.62
CA ALA A 340 3.22 15.20 20.26
C ALA A 340 3.32 13.98 21.18
N ALA A 341 4.10 12.96 20.82
CA ALA A 341 4.38 11.83 21.70
C ALA A 341 5.29 12.21 22.88
N SER A 342 6.20 13.17 22.70
CA SER A 342 7.02 13.71 23.79
C SER A 342 6.21 14.59 24.74
N GLN A 343 5.25 15.35 24.21
CA GLN A 343 4.36 16.20 24.98
C GLN A 343 3.34 15.37 25.75
N ALA A 344 2.73 14.35 25.12
CA ALA A 344 1.85 13.42 25.82
C ALA A 344 2.57 12.63 26.93
N LYS A 345 3.85 12.29 26.75
CA LYS A 345 4.68 11.67 27.81
C LYS A 345 5.09 12.66 28.90
N ALA A 346 5.31 13.93 28.55
CA ALA A 346 5.62 14.98 29.51
C ALA A 346 4.40 15.35 30.36
N ASP A 347 3.22 15.42 29.76
CA ASP A 347 1.96 15.73 30.42
C ASP A 347 1.53 14.59 31.34
N ALA A 348 1.66 13.33 30.90
CA ALA A 348 1.39 12.16 31.74
C ALA A 348 2.36 12.05 32.94
N ASN A 349 3.64 12.42 32.75
CA ASN A 349 4.62 12.44 33.85
C ASN A 349 4.40 13.63 34.79
N ALA A 350 3.94 14.78 34.30
CA ALA A 350 3.57 15.93 35.11
C ALA A 350 2.32 15.65 35.96
N GLU A 351 1.33 14.95 35.39
CA GLU A 351 0.12 14.52 36.09
C GLU A 351 0.42 13.46 37.17
N LEU A 352 1.33 12.53 36.89
CA LEU A 352 1.81 11.53 37.85
C LEU A 352 2.66 12.16 38.98
N ALA A 353 3.41 13.22 38.68
CA ALA A 353 4.16 13.99 39.68
C ALA A 353 3.24 14.86 40.56
N ALA A 354 2.21 15.47 39.96
CA ALA A 354 1.20 16.24 40.67
C ALA A 354 0.37 15.36 41.63
N ALA A 355 0.00 14.14 41.20
CA ALA A 355 -0.68 13.16 42.03
C ALA A 355 0.16 12.67 43.23
N LYS A 356 1.50 12.63 43.09
CA LYS A 356 2.42 12.31 44.20
C LYS A 356 2.60 13.48 45.17
N SER A 357 2.53 14.73 44.72
CA SER A 357 2.60 15.92 45.59
C SER A 357 1.28 16.26 46.30
N ALA A 358 0.14 15.78 45.79
CA ALA A 358 -1.19 16.05 46.35
C ALA A 358 -1.63 15.07 47.47
N GLY A 359 -0.79 14.14 47.89
CA GLY A 359 -0.99 13.37 49.12
C GLY A 359 -2.14 12.35 49.12
N THR A 360 -2.56 11.81 47.97
CA THR A 360 -3.65 10.81 47.87
C THR A 360 -3.19 9.37 47.59
N LEU A 361 -1.98 8.99 48.00
CA LEU A 361 -1.60 7.58 48.14
C LEU A 361 -1.21 7.29 49.59
N THR A 362 -2.16 6.81 50.38
CA THR A 362 -1.91 6.27 51.72
C THR A 362 -1.24 4.91 51.62
N ALA A 363 -0.12 4.76 52.32
CA ALA A 363 0.56 3.49 52.49
C ALA A 363 -0.09 2.67 53.62
N ALA A 364 -0.41 1.40 53.34
CA ALA A 364 -0.46 0.28 54.28
C ALA A 364 -0.26 -0.99 53.44
N SER A 365 0.63 -1.94 53.73
CA SER A 365 1.33 -2.30 54.96
C SER A 365 2.61 -3.09 54.62
N THR A 366 3.64 -2.96 55.46
CA THR A 366 4.83 -3.84 55.53
C THR A 366 4.64 -4.84 56.69
N PRO A 367 5.37 -5.97 56.74
CA PRO A 367 6.56 -6.02 57.63
C PRO A 367 7.74 -6.78 56.96
N ALA A 368 8.98 -6.28 56.89
CA ALA A 368 10.01 -5.98 57.90
C ALA A 368 10.65 -7.21 58.59
N LYS A 369 11.85 -7.64 58.16
CA LYS A 369 13.14 -7.66 58.94
C LYS A 369 14.24 -8.57 58.33
N GLY A 370 15.48 -8.03 58.34
CA GLY A 370 16.77 -8.74 58.33
C GLY A 370 17.33 -9.09 56.94
N SER A 371 18.59 -8.87 56.57
CA SER A 371 19.80 -8.48 57.31
C SER A 371 20.82 -7.88 56.32
N ARG A 372 21.76 -7.08 56.85
CA ARG A 372 22.88 -6.45 56.15
C ARG A 372 23.85 -7.49 55.56
N ALA A 373 24.36 -7.27 54.34
CA ALA A 373 25.78 -7.47 54.01
C ALA A 373 26.16 -6.84 52.64
N SER A 374 27.09 -5.88 52.73
CA SER A 374 28.12 -5.42 51.78
C SER A 374 27.86 -5.33 50.27
N ALA A 375 27.99 -4.08 49.79
CA ALA A 375 28.63 -3.77 48.52
C ALA A 375 30.12 -4.18 48.57
N ALA A 376 30.48 -5.22 47.82
CA ALA A 376 31.80 -5.50 47.25
C ALA A 376 31.62 -6.72 46.32
N GLU A 377 32.27 -6.72 45.15
CA GLU A 377 32.20 -7.73 44.07
C GLU A 377 30.94 -7.60 43.18
N ALA A 378 30.96 -7.36 41.88
CA ALA A 378 32.00 -7.57 40.88
C ALA A 378 31.91 -6.50 39.79
N LYS A 379 32.89 -5.61 39.80
CA LYS A 379 33.33 -4.83 38.65
C LYS A 379 34.46 -5.64 37.99
N ALA A 380 34.13 -6.71 37.28
CA ALA A 380 35.08 -7.52 36.51
C ALA A 380 34.36 -8.49 35.56
N ALA A 381 34.01 -8.03 34.34
CA ALA A 381 33.85 -8.89 33.15
C ALA A 381 33.66 -8.02 31.89
N ALA A 382 34.54 -7.04 31.70
CA ALA A 382 34.86 -6.50 30.38
C ALA A 382 36.34 -6.84 30.16
N ASN A 383 36.58 -7.99 29.51
CA ASN A 383 37.83 -8.49 28.89
C ASN A 383 38.01 -10.00 29.14
N ALA A 384 37.47 -10.82 28.24
CA ALA A 384 38.03 -12.13 27.88
C ALA A 384 37.25 -12.74 26.70
N SER A 385 37.72 -12.52 25.47
CA SER A 385 37.66 -13.50 24.37
C SER A 385 38.28 -12.91 23.10
N PHE A 386 39.59 -12.73 23.14
CA PHE A 386 40.42 -12.90 21.96
C PHE A 386 41.62 -13.76 22.37
N ALA A 387 42.01 -14.65 21.47
CA ALA A 387 43.12 -15.61 21.53
C ALA A 387 42.82 -16.98 22.17
N ALA A 388 42.41 -17.94 21.33
CA ALA A 388 43.02 -19.27 21.24
C ALA A 388 42.35 -20.10 20.12
N ALA A 389 42.90 -20.09 18.91
CA ALA A 389 42.91 -21.22 17.97
C ALA A 389 43.63 -20.80 16.69
N ASP A 390 44.96 -20.78 16.74
CA ASP A 390 45.77 -21.07 15.56
C ASP A 390 46.96 -21.92 15.98
N SER A 391 47.43 -22.76 15.06
CA SER A 391 48.49 -23.79 15.14
C SER A 391 48.06 -25.21 15.55
N ARG A 392 47.82 -26.04 14.53
CA ARG A 392 48.58 -27.29 14.26
C ARG A 392 48.22 -27.83 12.86
N THR A 393 49.02 -27.47 11.85
CA THR A 393 50.04 -28.30 11.15
C THR A 393 49.50 -29.30 10.10
N ALA A 394 50.07 -29.14 8.90
CA ALA A 394 49.94 -29.91 7.67
C ALA A 394 50.27 -31.42 7.77
N ILE A 395 49.56 -32.22 6.97
CA ILE A 395 49.95 -33.41 6.16
C ILE A 395 48.83 -33.52 5.08
N GLY A 396 48.97 -33.58 3.76
CA GLY A 396 49.99 -34.17 2.90
C GLY A 396 49.33 -35.31 2.09
N ALA A 397 49.03 -35.06 0.80
CA ALA A 397 48.69 -35.97 -0.32
C ALA A 397 47.45 -35.50 -1.11
#